data_AF-A0A914PXM7-F1
#
_entry.id   AF-A0A914PXM7-F1
#
_cell.length_a   1.000
_cell.length_b   1.000
_cell.length_c   1.000
_cell.angle_alpha   90.00
_cell.angle_beta   90.00
_cell.angle_gamma   90.00
#
_symmetry.space_group_name_H-M   'P 1'
#
loop_
_entity.id
_entity.type
_entity.pdbx_description
1 polymer ?
#
loop_
_entity_poly.entity_id
_entity_poly.type
_entity_poly.pdbx_seq_one_letter_code
_entity_poly.pdbx_strand_id
1 'polypeptide(L)'
;MGSKVNKKEVVEAVTVIETPPLVIIGVTGLIETPRGPRAFKTVWAEHIAEDARRRYYKNWYNSKKKAFSKSSKKWQDEDGKKSIESDLNKIKKYCSTVRVLAHTQQKILRRRDKKAHIIEIQLNGGSVSDKVDWAREHFEKQIPVEQVFTQDELIDCIGVTKGHGYKGVTSRWHTKKLPRKTHKGLRKVACIGAWHPSRVQFTVARAGQKGYHHRTEINKKIYRLGKSCLTAEGKKNATTEFDVTEKNINPLVSFFTQTFGVCGSDLYDEN
;
A
#
# COMPACT_ATOMS: atom_id res chain seq x y z
N MET A 1 38.02 3.79 9.37
CA MET A 1 38.32 4.25 8.00
C MET A 1 37.04 4.80 7.38
N GLY A 2 37.08 5.98 6.79
CA GLY A 2 35.91 6.62 6.16
C GLY A 2 35.70 6.19 4.70
N SER A 3 34.51 6.45 4.16
CA SER A 3 34.20 6.23 2.75
C SER A 3 35.00 7.18 1.84
N LYS A 4 35.46 6.71 0.67
CA LYS A 4 36.15 7.53 -0.34
C LYS A 4 35.27 8.64 -0.93
N VAL A 5 33.96 8.51 -0.79
CA VAL A 5 32.95 9.48 -1.25
C VAL A 5 32.44 10.40 -0.15
N ASN A 6 33.05 10.38 1.05
CA ASN A 6 32.65 11.28 2.12
C ASN A 6 32.77 12.75 1.68
N LYS A 7 31.71 13.54 1.89
CA LYS A 7 31.58 14.95 1.46
C LYS A 7 31.75 15.16 -0.05
N LYS A 8 31.49 14.14 -0.87
CA LYS A 8 31.42 14.27 -2.33
C LYS A 8 30.00 14.05 -2.79
N GLU A 9 29.63 14.72 -3.87
CA GLU A 9 28.35 14.49 -4.54
C GLU A 9 28.28 13.06 -5.07
N VAL A 10 27.12 12.44 -4.90
CA VAL A 10 26.82 11.09 -5.36
C VAL A 10 25.49 11.12 -6.11
N VAL A 11 25.41 10.30 -7.16
CA VAL A 11 24.17 10.12 -7.92
C VAL A 11 23.49 8.86 -7.41
N GLU A 12 22.30 9.02 -6.84
CA GLU A 12 21.52 7.91 -6.30
C GLU A 12 20.19 7.77 -7.03
N ALA A 13 19.82 6.54 -7.34
CA ALA A 13 18.54 6.25 -7.96
C ALA A 13 17.43 6.30 -6.89
N VAL A 14 16.38 7.08 -7.15
CA VAL A 14 15.21 7.21 -6.27
C VAL A 14 13.95 6.72 -6.97
N THR A 15 13.01 6.20 -6.18
CA THR A 15 11.66 5.86 -6.66
C THR A 15 10.69 6.89 -6.12
N VAL A 16 9.96 7.57 -7.01
CA VAL A 16 8.91 8.52 -6.63
C VAL A 16 7.61 7.75 -6.44
N ILE A 17 7.04 7.84 -5.24
CA ILE A 17 5.75 7.22 -4.90
C ILE A 17 4.75 8.33 -4.63
N GLU A 18 3.65 8.32 -5.36
CA GLU A 18 2.53 9.23 -5.12
C GLU A 18 1.65 8.68 -4.00
N THR A 19 1.52 9.43 -2.91
CA THR A 19 0.82 9.03 -1.68
C THR A 19 -0.33 10.00 -1.40
N PRO A 20 -1.51 9.84 -2.02
CA PRO A 20 -2.67 10.68 -1.71
C PRO A 20 -3.07 10.47 -0.24
N PRO A 21 -3.64 11.48 0.44
CA PRO A 21 -4.12 11.34 1.81
C PRO A 21 -5.08 10.17 1.96
N LEU A 22 -4.95 9.41 3.04
CA LEU A 22 -5.84 8.29 3.34
C LEU A 22 -7.02 8.76 4.17
N VAL A 23 -8.20 8.22 3.93
CA VAL A 23 -9.40 8.49 4.75
C VAL A 23 -9.65 7.31 5.67
N ILE A 24 -9.78 7.56 6.97
CA ILE A 24 -10.18 6.53 7.94
C ILE A 24 -11.70 6.37 7.89
N ILE A 25 -12.16 5.14 7.66
CA ILE A 25 -13.58 4.79 7.53
C ILE A 25 -14.06 3.81 8.60
N GLY A 26 -13.20 3.39 9.51
CA GLY A 26 -13.59 2.51 10.61
C GLY A 26 -12.43 2.05 11.48
N VAL A 27 -12.77 1.25 12.49
CA VAL A 27 -11.83 0.64 13.43
C VAL A 27 -12.22 -0.81 13.68
N THR A 28 -11.22 -1.69 13.74
CA THR A 28 -11.36 -3.11 14.06
C THR A 28 -10.55 -3.42 15.31
N GLY A 29 -11.21 -3.99 16.31
CA GLY A 29 -10.57 -4.54 17.49
C GLY A 29 -10.21 -6.01 17.29
N LEU A 30 -8.98 -6.36 17.63
CA LEU A 30 -8.47 -7.72 17.62
C LEU A 30 -8.31 -8.23 19.06
N ILE A 31 -8.94 -9.38 19.33
CA ILE A 31 -8.80 -10.10 20.60
C ILE A 31 -7.75 -11.19 20.47
N GLU A 32 -6.88 -11.32 21.46
CA GLU A 32 -5.94 -12.43 21.55
C GLU A 32 -6.66 -13.71 21.96
N THR A 33 -6.50 -14.75 21.14
CA THR A 33 -6.96 -16.10 21.47
C THR A 33 -5.76 -17.05 21.45
N PRO A 34 -5.84 -18.24 22.08
CA PRO A 34 -4.75 -19.21 22.03
C PRO A 34 -4.34 -19.64 20.61
N ARG A 35 -5.20 -19.39 19.60
CA ARG A 35 -4.92 -19.69 18.17
C ARG A 35 -4.39 -18.49 17.39
N GLY A 36 -4.15 -17.36 18.07
CA GLY A 36 -3.74 -16.09 17.47
C GLY A 36 -4.80 -15.00 17.59
N PRO A 37 -4.49 -13.79 17.09
CA PRO A 37 -5.42 -12.66 17.13
C PRO A 37 -6.61 -12.89 16.20
N ARG A 38 -7.81 -12.57 16.67
CA ARG A 38 -9.06 -12.70 15.92
C ARG A 38 -9.80 -11.37 15.89
N ALA A 39 -10.39 -11.02 14.74
CA ALA A 39 -11.29 -9.87 14.65
C ALA A 39 -12.48 -10.07 15.59
N PHE A 40 -12.62 -9.16 16.56
CA PHE A 40 -13.67 -9.19 17.56
C PHE A 40 -14.87 -8.36 17.11
N LYS A 41 -14.64 -7.07 16.86
CA LYS A 41 -15.66 -6.11 16.43
C LYS A 41 -15.05 -5.10 15.47
N THR A 42 -15.84 -4.69 14.48
CA THR A 42 -15.51 -3.62 13.54
C THR A 42 -16.61 -2.57 13.60
N VAL A 43 -16.22 -1.32 13.87
CA VAL A 43 -17.09 -0.16 13.85
C VAL A 43 -16.74 0.67 12.61
N TRP A 44 -17.75 1.07 11.86
CA TRP A 44 -17.62 1.85 10.63
C TRP A 44 -18.07 3.29 10.87
N ALA A 45 -17.46 4.23 10.15
CA ALA A 45 -17.87 5.63 10.10
C ALA A 45 -19.29 5.81 9.52
N GLU A 46 -19.86 7.01 9.66
CA GLU A 46 -21.21 7.30 9.19
C GLU A 46 -21.22 7.44 7.67
N HIS A 47 -20.33 8.29 7.15
CA HIS A 47 -20.18 8.59 5.75
C HIS A 47 -18.98 7.82 5.18
N ILE A 48 -19.27 6.87 4.28
CA ILE A 48 -18.25 6.12 3.55
C ILE A 48 -18.27 6.57 2.09
N ALA A 49 -17.11 7.01 1.61
CA ALA A 49 -16.95 7.50 0.26
C ALA A 49 -17.31 6.45 -0.81
N GLU A 50 -17.80 6.91 -1.96
CA GLU A 50 -18.28 6.05 -3.04
C GLU A 50 -17.19 5.11 -3.58
N ASP A 51 -15.94 5.58 -3.64
CA ASP A 51 -14.76 4.82 -4.07
C ASP A 51 -14.42 3.67 -3.11
N ALA A 52 -14.57 3.87 -1.81
CA ALA A 52 -14.51 2.80 -0.81
C ALA A 52 -15.67 1.82 -0.96
N ARG A 53 -16.90 2.31 -1.19
CA ARG A 53 -18.08 1.44 -1.43
C ARG A 53 -17.93 0.59 -2.69
N ARG A 54 -17.27 1.11 -3.74
CA ARG A 54 -16.90 0.35 -4.95
C ARG A 54 -16.05 -0.88 -4.61
N ARG A 55 -15.31 -0.91 -3.49
CA ARG A 55 -14.51 -2.07 -3.05
C ARG A 55 -15.35 -3.34 -2.94
N TYR A 56 -16.59 -3.20 -2.47
CA TYR A 56 -17.54 -4.27 -2.17
C TYR A 56 -18.34 -4.78 -3.37
N TYR A 57 -18.14 -4.18 -4.55
CA TYR A 57 -18.78 -4.62 -5.78
C TYR A 57 -17.74 -5.06 -6.81
N LYS A 58 -18.01 -6.18 -7.48
CA LYS A 58 -17.27 -6.56 -8.70
C LYS A 58 -17.74 -5.73 -9.89
N ASN A 59 -19.06 -5.62 -10.07
CA ASN A 59 -19.68 -4.77 -11.10
C ASN A 59 -20.47 -3.64 -10.43
N TRP A 60 -19.84 -2.46 -10.30
CA TRP A 60 -20.47 -1.29 -9.67
C TRP A 60 -21.67 -0.75 -10.45
N TYR A 61 -21.57 -0.70 -11.78
CA TYR A 61 -22.56 -0.04 -12.62
C TYR A 61 -23.90 -0.76 -12.62
N ASN A 62 -23.89 -2.11 -12.63
CA ASN A 62 -25.11 -2.92 -12.64
C ASN A 62 -25.63 -3.25 -11.23
N SER A 63 -24.98 -2.74 -10.18
CA SER A 63 -25.35 -3.02 -8.80
C SER A 63 -26.32 -1.98 -8.25
N LYS A 64 -27.15 -2.39 -7.28
CA LYS A 64 -28.06 -1.48 -6.54
C LYS A 64 -27.34 -0.48 -5.61
N LYS A 65 -26.00 -0.57 -5.48
CA LYS A 65 -25.15 0.32 -4.67
C LYS A 65 -25.69 0.53 -3.23
N LYS A 66 -26.01 -0.57 -2.54
CA LYS A 66 -26.58 -0.59 -1.16
C LYS A 66 -25.55 -0.89 -0.05
N ALA A 67 -24.26 -1.05 -0.37
CA ALA A 67 -23.23 -1.28 0.64
C ALA A 67 -23.25 -0.15 1.69
N PHE A 68 -23.20 -0.51 2.97
CA PHE A 68 -23.24 0.37 4.14
C PHE A 68 -24.51 1.21 4.35
N SER A 69 -25.54 1.12 3.51
CA SER A 69 -26.74 1.95 3.68
C SER A 69 -27.46 1.73 5.02
N LYS A 70 -27.48 0.49 5.53
CA LYS A 70 -28.01 0.18 6.86
C LYS A 70 -27.07 0.61 7.98
N SER A 71 -25.76 0.59 7.74
CA SER A 71 -24.76 0.96 8.74
C SER A 71 -24.77 2.47 8.99
N SER A 72 -24.83 3.27 7.92
CA SER A 72 -24.93 4.73 8.02
C SER A 72 -26.21 5.17 8.74
N LYS A 73 -27.35 4.50 8.49
CA LYS A 73 -28.61 4.79 9.20
C LYS A 73 -28.53 4.58 10.72
N LYS A 74 -27.69 3.64 11.20
CA LYS A 74 -27.51 3.44 12.65
C LYS A 74 -26.92 4.65 13.35
N TRP A 75 -26.19 5.51 12.65
CA TRP A 75 -25.67 6.74 13.22
C TRP A 75 -26.76 7.82 13.39
N GLN A 76 -27.88 7.69 12.67
CA GLN A 76 -29.02 8.60 12.77
C GLN A 76 -29.99 8.17 13.89
N ASP A 77 -30.13 6.86 14.12
CA ASP A 77 -30.98 6.29 15.16
C ASP A 77 -30.30 6.32 16.55
N GLU A 78 -31.01 6.76 17.58
CA GLU A 78 -30.47 6.80 18.96
C GLU A 78 -30.07 5.42 19.51
N ASP A 79 -30.88 4.39 19.23
CA ASP A 79 -30.54 3.01 19.60
C ASP A 79 -29.35 2.46 18.81
N GLY A 80 -29.18 2.93 17.57
CA GLY A 80 -28.03 2.61 16.73
C GLY A 80 -26.74 3.21 17.30
N LYS A 81 -26.75 4.48 17.71
CA LYS A 81 -25.64 5.14 18.40
C LYS A 81 -25.23 4.41 19.68
N LYS A 82 -26.20 4.03 20.52
CA LYS A 82 -25.95 3.22 21.73
C LYS A 82 -25.30 1.88 21.40
N SER A 83 -25.74 1.21 20.33
CA SER A 83 -25.14 -0.05 19.88
C SER A 83 -23.68 0.14 19.43
N ILE A 84 -23.37 1.23 18.73
CA ILE A 84 -22.02 1.55 18.27
C ILE A 84 -21.11 1.86 19.48
N GLU A 85 -21.59 2.68 20.41
CA GLU A 85 -20.88 3.01 21.64
C GLU A 85 -20.61 1.76 22.49
N SER A 86 -21.59 0.86 22.60
CA SER A 86 -21.40 -0.45 23.25
C SER A 86 -20.30 -1.28 22.58
N ASP A 87 -20.24 -1.28 21.25
CA ASP A 87 -19.22 -2.02 20.49
C ASP A 87 -17.84 -1.38 20.61
N LEU A 88 -17.72 -0.04 20.66
CA LEU A 88 -16.47 0.65 20.97
C LEU A 88 -15.97 0.30 22.38
N ASN A 89 -16.85 0.34 23.38
CA ASN A 89 -16.50 -0.01 24.76
C ASN A 89 -16.08 -1.49 24.90
N LYS A 90 -16.68 -2.40 24.13
CA LYS A 90 -16.23 -3.79 24.05
C LYS A 90 -14.83 -3.91 23.45
N ILE A 91 -14.50 -3.11 22.43
CA ILE A 91 -13.14 -3.07 21.87
C ILE A 91 -12.16 -2.59 22.94
N LYS A 92 -12.46 -1.50 23.65
CA LYS A 92 -11.62 -0.98 24.74
C LYS A 92 -11.35 -2.01 25.83
N LYS A 93 -12.37 -2.80 26.19
CA LYS A 93 -12.30 -3.76 27.30
C LYS A 93 -11.58 -5.07 26.94
N TYR A 94 -11.85 -5.63 25.77
CA TYR A 94 -11.46 -7.02 25.45
C TYR A 94 -10.34 -7.14 24.42
N CYS A 95 -10.09 -6.12 23.60
CA CYS A 95 -9.09 -6.22 22.53
C CYS A 95 -7.71 -5.81 23.03
N SER A 96 -6.68 -6.51 22.58
CA SER A 96 -5.28 -6.13 22.84
C SER A 96 -4.73 -5.21 21.74
N THR A 97 -5.19 -5.41 20.51
CA THR A 97 -4.71 -4.67 19.34
C THR A 97 -5.88 -4.00 18.62
N VAL A 98 -5.63 -2.76 18.17
CA VAL A 98 -6.62 -1.92 17.49
C VAL A 98 -6.04 -1.56 16.12
N ARG A 99 -6.83 -1.77 15.07
CA ARG A 99 -6.48 -1.43 13.69
C ARG A 99 -7.51 -0.48 13.12
N VAL A 100 -7.08 0.58 12.46
CA VAL A 100 -7.95 1.46 11.69
C VAL A 100 -8.09 0.94 10.26
N LEU A 101 -9.30 1.05 9.73
CA LEU A 101 -9.61 0.77 8.33
C LEU A 101 -9.46 2.08 7.57
N ALA A 102 -8.44 2.16 6.73
CA ALA A 102 -8.16 3.31 5.91
C ALA A 102 -8.32 2.95 4.43
N HIS A 103 -8.70 3.92 3.61
CA HIS A 103 -8.72 3.74 2.16
C HIS A 103 -7.98 4.85 1.42
N THR A 104 -7.43 4.47 0.26
CA THR A 104 -6.84 5.43 -0.68
C THR A 104 -7.92 6.20 -1.42
N GLN A 105 -7.62 7.44 -1.79
CA GLN A 105 -8.52 8.27 -2.59
C GLN A 105 -8.14 8.16 -4.08
N GLN A 106 -8.71 7.17 -4.76
CA GLN A 106 -8.33 6.87 -6.13
C GLN A 106 -8.81 7.92 -7.14
N LYS A 107 -9.83 8.72 -6.80
CA LYS A 107 -10.34 9.81 -7.65
C LYS A 107 -9.31 10.94 -7.83
N ILE A 108 -8.50 11.19 -6.79
CA ILE A 108 -7.42 12.18 -6.84
C ILE A 108 -6.37 11.75 -7.86
N LEU A 109 -6.02 10.46 -7.83
CA LEU A 109 -5.10 9.88 -8.78
C LEU A 109 -5.77 9.91 -10.16
N ARG A 110 -5.16 10.60 -11.12
CA ARG A 110 -5.64 10.67 -12.52
C ARG A 110 -5.44 9.35 -13.28
N ARG A 111 -5.86 8.24 -12.67
CA ARG A 111 -5.81 6.88 -13.19
C ARG A 111 -7.20 6.42 -13.60
N ARG A 112 -7.27 5.39 -14.45
CA ARG A 112 -8.55 4.81 -14.90
C ARG A 112 -9.29 4.05 -13.79
N ASP A 113 -8.56 3.58 -12.78
CA ASP A 113 -9.17 2.89 -11.65
C ASP A 113 -9.89 3.90 -10.75
N LYS A 114 -11.11 3.57 -10.34
CA LYS A 114 -11.95 4.38 -9.44
C LYS A 114 -12.22 3.66 -8.12
N LYS A 115 -11.67 2.46 -7.94
CA LYS A 115 -11.92 1.60 -6.79
C LYS A 115 -10.84 1.89 -5.74
N ALA A 116 -11.25 2.34 -4.56
CA ALA A 116 -10.30 2.58 -3.48
C ALA A 116 -9.68 1.26 -2.99
N HIS A 117 -8.42 1.33 -2.57
CA HIS A 117 -7.75 0.26 -1.87
C HIS A 117 -8.00 0.44 -0.37
N ILE A 118 -8.64 -0.55 0.27
CA ILE A 118 -8.88 -0.56 1.72
C ILE A 118 -7.80 -1.42 2.37
N ILE A 119 -7.17 -0.89 3.40
CA ILE A 119 -6.15 -1.56 4.20
C ILE A 119 -6.42 -1.36 5.70
N GLU A 120 -5.97 -2.31 6.50
CA GLU A 120 -5.96 -2.19 7.95
C GLU A 120 -4.58 -1.74 8.43
N ILE A 121 -4.53 -0.63 9.16
CA ILE A 121 -3.31 -0.08 9.72
C ILE A 121 -3.40 -0.21 11.24
N GLN A 122 -2.39 -0.81 11.87
CA GLN A 122 -2.36 -0.95 13.32
C GLN A 122 -2.03 0.39 13.99
N LEU A 123 -2.80 0.75 15.02
CA LEU A 123 -2.46 1.89 15.87
C LEU A 123 -1.51 1.45 16.99
N ASN A 124 -0.38 2.15 17.05
CA ASN A 124 0.69 1.93 18.03
C ASN A 124 0.76 3.12 19.01
N GLY A 125 1.31 2.88 20.21
CA GLY A 125 1.39 3.86 21.29
C GLY A 125 0.12 3.96 22.15
N GLY A 126 0.26 4.44 23.40
CA GLY A 126 -0.85 4.65 24.34
C GLY A 126 -1.58 3.39 24.82
N SER A 127 -2.63 3.59 25.61
CA SER A 127 -3.52 2.51 26.05
C SER A 127 -4.50 2.09 24.95
N VAL A 128 -5.15 0.93 25.10
CA VAL A 128 -6.18 0.48 24.14
C VAL A 128 -7.35 1.48 24.08
N SER A 129 -7.72 2.11 25.20
CA SER A 129 -8.76 3.14 25.21
C SER A 129 -8.36 4.32 24.35
N ASP A 130 -7.16 4.86 24.56
CA ASP A 130 -6.66 6.03 23.84
C ASP A 130 -6.62 5.76 22.32
N LYS A 131 -6.24 4.54 21.91
CA LYS A 131 -6.25 4.14 20.49
C LYS A 131 -7.65 4.14 19.89
N VAL A 132 -8.66 3.67 20.64
CA VAL A 132 -10.05 3.65 20.18
C VAL A 132 -10.62 5.06 20.11
N ASP A 133 -10.31 5.90 21.09
CA ASP A 133 -10.75 7.29 21.15
C ASP A 133 -10.13 8.11 20.00
N TRP A 134 -8.82 7.95 19.78
CA TRP A 134 -8.13 8.53 18.64
C TRP A 134 -8.75 8.08 17.31
N ALA A 135 -9.02 6.78 17.16
CA ALA A 135 -9.64 6.25 15.94
C ALA A 135 -11.03 6.88 15.70
N ARG A 136 -11.83 7.02 16.76
CA ARG A 136 -13.18 7.61 16.68
C ARG A 136 -13.16 9.08 16.27
N GLU A 137 -12.18 9.84 16.76
CA GLU A 137 -11.99 11.25 16.42
C GLU A 137 -11.52 11.44 14.97
N HIS A 138 -10.78 10.46 14.42
CA HIS A 138 -10.21 10.52 13.08
C HIS A 138 -11.09 9.87 12.00
N PHE A 139 -12.31 9.43 12.33
CA PHE A 139 -13.26 8.98 11.32
C PHE A 139 -13.58 10.10 10.33
N GLU A 140 -13.59 9.74 9.04
CA GLU A 140 -13.89 10.63 7.90
C GLU A 140 -12.85 11.74 7.66
N LYS A 141 -11.86 11.87 8.52
CA LYS A 141 -10.74 12.79 8.36
C LYS A 141 -9.67 12.20 7.44
N GLN A 142 -9.00 13.09 6.71
CA GLN A 142 -7.87 12.75 5.86
C GLN A 142 -6.57 12.76 6.67
N ILE A 143 -5.74 11.74 6.47
CA ILE A 143 -4.41 11.64 7.06
C ILE A 143 -3.37 11.72 5.93
N PRO A 144 -2.58 12.81 5.86
CA PRO A 144 -1.48 12.91 4.92
C PRO A 144 -0.29 12.04 5.36
N VAL A 145 0.59 11.70 4.41
CA VAL A 145 1.77 10.87 4.65
C VAL A 145 2.75 11.50 5.66
N GLU A 146 2.81 12.83 5.70
CA GLU A 146 3.69 13.61 6.58
C GLU A 146 3.37 13.42 8.07
N GLN A 147 2.14 13.01 8.42
CA GLN A 147 1.76 12.70 9.80
C GLN A 147 2.17 11.30 10.24
N VAL A 148 2.52 10.42 9.29
CA VAL A 148 2.81 9.00 9.54
C VAL A 148 4.30 8.72 9.50
N PHE A 149 4.99 9.26 8.49
CA PHE A 149 6.43 9.04 8.28
C PHE A 149 7.21 10.32 8.43
N THR A 150 8.46 10.18 8.85
CA THR A 150 9.40 11.29 8.95
C THR A 150 10.42 11.27 7.82
N GLN A 151 10.97 12.44 7.47
CA GLN A 151 12.05 12.51 6.49
C GLN A 151 13.31 11.83 7.06
N ASP A 152 14.11 11.20 6.18
CA ASP A 152 15.31 10.42 6.51
C ASP A 152 15.08 9.11 7.30
N GLU A 153 13.82 8.74 7.57
CA GLU A 153 13.45 7.46 8.17
C GLU A 153 13.69 6.28 7.21
N LEU A 154 13.99 5.11 7.78
CA LEU A 154 14.05 3.84 7.07
C LEU A 154 12.69 3.14 7.12
N ILE A 155 12.10 2.90 5.95
CA ILE A 155 10.81 2.22 5.79
C ILE A 155 10.94 0.89 5.05
N ASP A 156 9.94 0.04 5.24
CA ASP A 156 9.81 -1.21 4.52
C ASP A 156 8.76 -1.08 3.41
N CYS A 157 9.16 -1.42 2.17
CA CYS A 157 8.28 -1.40 1.01
C CYS A 157 7.68 -2.79 0.78
N ILE A 158 6.39 -2.94 1.06
CA ILE A 158 5.64 -4.18 0.81
C ILE A 158 4.83 -4.03 -0.46
N GLY A 159 4.96 -4.98 -1.39
CA GLY A 159 4.22 -4.92 -2.64
C GLY A 159 4.24 -6.21 -3.45
N VAL A 160 3.64 -6.13 -4.63
CA VAL A 160 3.63 -7.22 -5.61
C VAL A 160 4.54 -6.84 -6.78
N THR A 161 5.50 -7.71 -7.09
CA THR A 161 6.46 -7.47 -8.17
C THR A 161 5.78 -7.47 -9.55
N LYS A 162 6.39 -6.81 -10.54
CA LYS A 162 5.89 -6.80 -11.93
C LYS A 162 5.73 -8.24 -12.44
N GLY A 163 4.57 -8.55 -13.01
CA GLY A 163 4.31 -9.85 -13.63
C GLY A 163 5.09 -10.02 -14.93
N HIS A 164 5.75 -11.17 -15.10
CA HIS A 164 6.42 -11.55 -16.35
C HIS A 164 5.80 -12.80 -17.01
N GLY A 165 4.69 -13.31 -16.46
CA GLY A 165 4.00 -14.51 -16.96
C GLY A 165 4.81 -15.79 -16.77
N TYR A 166 4.57 -16.77 -17.63
CA TYR A 166 5.30 -18.04 -17.64
C TYR A 166 6.70 -17.83 -18.25
N LYS A 167 7.75 -18.20 -17.51
CA LYS A 167 9.15 -18.10 -17.96
C LYS A 167 9.89 -19.43 -17.80
N GLY A 168 10.80 -19.66 -18.74
CA GLY A 168 11.73 -20.79 -18.71
C GLY A 168 12.73 -20.70 -17.56
N VAL A 169 13.40 -21.83 -17.28
CA VAL A 169 14.24 -22.02 -16.09
C VAL A 169 15.38 -21.00 -15.99
N THR A 170 16.04 -20.71 -17.12
CA THR A 170 17.13 -19.71 -17.20
C THR A 170 16.68 -18.31 -16.80
N SER A 171 15.48 -17.87 -17.17
CA SER A 171 15.02 -16.53 -16.80
C SER A 171 14.48 -16.51 -15.36
N ARG A 172 13.81 -17.57 -14.92
CA ARG A 172 13.18 -17.64 -13.59
C ARG A 172 14.20 -17.82 -12.46
N TRP A 173 15.17 -18.72 -12.66
CA TRP A 173 16.14 -19.15 -11.66
C TRP A 173 17.59 -18.79 -12.01
N HIS A 174 17.81 -18.07 -13.11
CA HIS A 174 19.15 -17.66 -13.55
C HIS A 174 20.12 -18.83 -13.79
N THR A 175 19.60 -20.01 -14.14
CA THR A 175 20.45 -21.19 -14.45
C THR A 175 21.30 -20.93 -15.69
N LYS A 176 22.57 -21.37 -15.65
CA LYS A 176 23.47 -21.29 -16.81
C LYS A 176 22.83 -21.99 -18.02
N LYS A 177 22.94 -21.35 -19.20
CA LYS A 177 22.54 -21.98 -20.47
C LYS A 177 23.47 -23.16 -20.76
N LEU A 178 22.92 -24.22 -21.34
CA LEU A 178 23.74 -25.34 -21.81
C LEU A 178 24.57 -24.92 -23.04
N PRO A 179 25.69 -25.63 -23.33
CA PRO A 179 26.49 -25.38 -24.51
C PRO A 179 25.68 -25.39 -25.81
N ARG A 180 26.09 -24.60 -26.80
CA ARG A 180 25.35 -24.41 -28.05
C ARG A 180 24.97 -25.71 -28.77
N LYS A 181 25.85 -26.73 -28.72
CA LYS A 181 25.68 -28.01 -29.42
C LYS A 181 24.83 -29.05 -28.66
N THR A 182 24.08 -28.67 -27.61
CA THR A 182 23.18 -29.61 -26.94
C THR A 182 21.92 -29.89 -27.73
N HIS A 183 21.58 -31.17 -27.88
CA HIS A 183 20.34 -31.61 -28.52
C HIS A 183 19.10 -31.30 -27.66
N LYS A 184 17.98 -30.98 -28.34
CA LYS A 184 16.67 -30.67 -27.71
C LYS A 184 16.71 -29.49 -26.73
N GLY A 185 17.42 -28.42 -27.09
CA GLY A 185 17.31 -27.10 -26.45
C GLY A 185 18.39 -26.76 -25.41
N LEU A 186 18.72 -25.47 -25.35
CA LEU A 186 19.82 -24.93 -24.55
C LEU A 186 19.41 -24.24 -23.23
N ARG A 187 18.14 -23.84 -23.09
CA ARG A 187 17.62 -23.08 -21.93
C ARG A 187 16.88 -24.00 -20.95
N LYS A 188 17.55 -25.07 -20.52
CA LYS A 188 17.01 -26.09 -19.61
C LYS A 188 18.04 -26.46 -18.55
N VAL A 189 17.57 -27.09 -17.48
CA VAL A 189 18.44 -27.81 -16.53
C VAL A 189 18.70 -29.20 -17.10
N ALA A 190 19.95 -29.65 -17.09
CA ALA A 190 20.32 -30.93 -17.70
C ALA A 190 19.82 -32.13 -16.87
N CYS A 191 20.21 -32.22 -15.60
CA CYS A 191 19.78 -33.27 -14.68
C CYS A 191 18.84 -32.67 -13.61
N ILE A 192 17.65 -33.24 -13.45
CA ILE A 192 16.61 -32.75 -12.52
C ILE A 192 16.53 -33.56 -11.22
N GLY A 193 17.40 -34.55 -11.03
CA GLY A 193 17.44 -35.40 -9.84
C GLY A 193 18.26 -36.67 -10.07
N ALA A 194 18.73 -37.29 -8.99
CA ALA A 194 19.31 -38.63 -9.02
C ALA A 194 18.23 -39.69 -9.26
N TRP A 195 18.62 -40.94 -9.51
CA TRP A 195 17.68 -42.06 -9.64
C TRP A 195 16.89 -42.27 -8.33
N HIS A 196 17.60 -42.35 -7.21
CA HIS A 196 17.00 -42.45 -5.88
C HIS A 196 17.26 -41.13 -5.14
N PRO A 197 16.23 -40.39 -4.69
CA PRO A 197 14.81 -40.75 -4.59
C PRO A 197 14.05 -40.65 -5.93
N SER A 198 13.06 -41.52 -6.13
CA SER A 198 12.20 -41.59 -7.34
C SER A 198 11.17 -40.46 -7.44
N ARG A 199 11.59 -39.22 -7.14
CA ARG A 199 10.78 -38.01 -7.25
C ARG A 199 11.67 -36.79 -7.51
N VAL A 200 11.18 -35.85 -8.31
CA VAL A 200 11.85 -34.56 -8.49
C VAL A 200 11.67 -33.72 -7.22
N GLN A 201 12.77 -33.21 -6.67
CA GLN A 201 12.71 -32.35 -5.48
C GLN A 201 12.10 -30.99 -5.82
N PHE A 202 11.38 -30.41 -4.86
CA PHE A 202 10.78 -29.08 -5.00
C PHE A 202 11.81 -27.96 -5.13
N THR A 203 13.04 -28.20 -4.66
CA THR A 203 14.19 -27.29 -4.75
C THR A 203 14.77 -27.19 -6.16
N VAL A 204 14.43 -28.13 -7.05
CA VAL A 204 14.96 -28.18 -8.41
C VAL A 204 14.38 -27.03 -9.23
N ALA A 205 15.26 -26.29 -9.90
CA ALA A 205 14.86 -25.19 -10.76
C ALA A 205 13.97 -25.69 -11.92
N ARG A 206 12.72 -25.21 -11.97
CA ARG A 206 11.75 -25.52 -13.03
C ARG A 206 11.14 -24.25 -13.63
N ALA A 207 10.76 -24.33 -14.90
CA ALA A 207 9.99 -23.28 -15.56
C ALA A 207 8.65 -23.05 -14.83
N GLY A 208 8.09 -21.84 -14.96
CA GLY A 208 6.86 -21.47 -14.28
C GLY A 208 6.67 -19.97 -14.23
N GLN A 209 5.73 -19.52 -13.39
CA GLN A 209 5.47 -18.10 -13.20
C GLN A 209 6.71 -17.36 -12.68
N LYS A 210 7.02 -16.22 -13.30
CA LYS A 210 8.00 -15.25 -12.83
C LYS A 210 7.31 -13.91 -12.59
N GLY A 211 7.51 -13.34 -11.41
CA GLY A 211 6.91 -12.06 -11.03
C GLY A 211 5.45 -12.19 -10.59
N TYR A 212 4.85 -11.07 -10.20
CA TYR A 212 3.55 -11.05 -9.50
C TYR A 212 3.60 -11.84 -8.18
N HIS A 213 4.73 -11.72 -7.47
CA HIS A 213 4.93 -12.31 -6.15
C HIS A 213 4.93 -11.22 -5.07
N HIS A 214 4.35 -11.53 -3.91
CA HIS A 214 4.43 -10.67 -2.72
C HIS A 214 5.86 -10.63 -2.19
N ARG A 215 6.42 -9.43 -2.03
CA ARG A 215 7.77 -9.20 -1.52
C ARG A 215 7.79 -7.99 -0.60
N THR A 216 8.72 -8.04 0.35
CA THR A 216 9.05 -6.93 1.23
C THR A 216 10.50 -6.56 0.95
N GLU A 217 10.74 -5.29 0.63
CA GLU A 217 12.08 -4.73 0.53
C GLU A 217 12.29 -3.81 1.73
N ILE A 218 13.20 -4.23 2.61
CA ILE A 218 13.42 -3.57 3.90
C ILE A 218 14.43 -2.43 3.81
N ASN A 219 14.41 -1.52 4.77
CA ASN A 219 15.41 -0.46 4.96
C ASN A 219 15.55 0.50 3.76
N LYS A 220 14.44 0.98 3.22
CA LYS A 220 14.43 2.06 2.22
C LYS A 220 14.40 3.41 2.91
N LYS A 221 15.42 4.23 2.65
CA LYS A 221 15.50 5.59 3.19
C LYS A 221 14.56 6.53 2.45
N ILE A 222 13.75 7.29 3.20
CA ILE A 222 12.97 8.40 2.66
C ILE A 222 13.90 9.60 2.50
N TYR A 223 14.19 9.99 1.25
CA TYR A 223 15.02 11.17 0.99
C TYR A 223 14.23 12.48 1.14
N ARG A 224 12.96 12.49 0.73
CA ARG A 224 12.13 13.69 0.74
C ARG A 224 10.65 13.32 0.83
N LEU A 225 9.94 14.01 1.70
CA LEU A 225 8.48 14.08 1.70
C LEU A 225 8.10 15.39 1.01
N GLY A 226 7.38 15.30 -0.10
CA GLY A 226 7.02 16.45 -0.92
C GLY A 226 5.51 16.65 -0.93
N LYS A 227 5.09 17.90 -0.76
CA LYS A 227 3.70 18.31 -1.02
C LYS A 227 3.38 18.19 -2.51
N SER A 228 2.10 18.02 -2.83
CA SER A 228 1.66 17.86 -4.21
C SER A 228 1.89 19.14 -5.03
N CYS A 229 2.21 18.98 -6.31
CA CYS A 229 2.54 20.13 -7.18
C CYS A 229 1.35 21.06 -7.50
N LEU A 230 0.13 20.67 -7.13
CA LEU A 230 -1.07 21.46 -7.38
C LEU A 230 -1.30 22.52 -6.29
N THR A 231 -0.81 22.29 -5.06
CA THR A 231 -0.78 23.31 -3.99
C THR A 231 0.28 24.37 -4.25
N ALA A 232 0.02 25.61 -3.80
CA ALA A 232 0.95 26.73 -3.97
C ALA A 232 2.34 26.43 -3.37
N GLU A 233 2.38 25.77 -2.21
CA GLU A 233 3.63 25.37 -1.54
C GLU A 233 4.37 24.24 -2.27
N GLY A 234 3.65 23.34 -2.94
CA GLY A 234 4.24 22.17 -3.59
C GLY A 234 4.68 22.38 -5.03
N LYS A 235 4.48 23.57 -5.63
CA LYS A 235 4.99 23.90 -6.98
C LYS A 235 6.52 23.71 -7.09
N LYS A 236 7.23 23.95 -5.98
CA LYS A 236 8.69 23.81 -5.86
C LYS A 236 9.14 22.51 -5.18
N ASN A 237 8.32 21.46 -5.19
CA ASN A 237 8.57 20.23 -4.43
C ASN A 237 9.83 19.44 -4.82
N ALA A 238 10.48 19.74 -5.95
CA ALA A 238 11.75 19.14 -6.35
C ALA A 238 12.92 20.12 -6.38
N THR A 239 12.71 21.35 -5.93
CA THR A 239 13.76 22.38 -5.83
C THR A 239 14.60 22.11 -4.58
N THR A 240 15.92 22.15 -4.70
CA THR A 240 16.89 22.04 -3.59
C THR A 240 17.51 23.40 -3.29
N GLU A 241 18.24 23.53 -2.17
CA GLU A 241 18.88 24.80 -1.77
C GLU A 241 19.89 25.33 -2.80
N PHE A 242 20.52 24.43 -3.57
CA PHE A 242 21.47 24.79 -4.62
C PHE A 242 20.80 25.12 -5.97
N ASP A 243 19.54 24.74 -6.15
CA ASP A 243 18.83 24.97 -7.40
C ASP A 243 18.37 26.43 -7.50
N VAL A 244 18.76 27.11 -8.58
CA VAL A 244 18.32 28.48 -8.88
C VAL A 244 16.89 28.50 -9.44
N THR A 245 16.48 27.43 -10.12
CA THR A 245 15.18 27.34 -10.80
C THR A 245 14.17 26.57 -9.96
N GLU A 246 12.99 27.17 -9.80
CA GLU A 246 11.86 26.46 -9.20
C GLU A 246 11.36 25.37 -10.15
N LYS A 247 11.35 24.14 -9.65
CA LYS A 247 10.94 22.95 -10.39
C LYS A 247 10.11 22.01 -9.53
N ASN A 248 9.18 21.32 -10.19
CA ASN A 248 8.44 20.21 -9.62
C ASN A 248 9.12 18.88 -9.95
N ILE A 249 8.68 17.80 -9.29
CA ILE A 249 9.25 16.46 -9.46
C ILE A 249 8.93 15.81 -10.80
N ASN A 250 7.99 16.38 -11.56
CA ASN A 250 7.55 15.81 -12.82
C ASN A 250 8.57 16.14 -13.93
N PRO A 251 9.06 15.14 -14.68
CA PRO A 251 9.87 15.41 -15.87
C PRO A 251 9.00 16.06 -16.96
N LEU A 252 9.65 16.76 -17.91
CA LEU A 252 8.99 17.59 -18.94
C LEU A 252 7.90 16.85 -19.76
N VAL A 253 8.05 15.54 -19.97
CA VAL A 253 7.12 14.72 -20.78
C VAL A 253 6.36 13.72 -19.88
N SER A 254 6.15 14.08 -18.61
CA SER A 254 5.56 13.23 -17.56
C SER A 254 6.34 11.92 -17.33
N PHE A 255 5.98 11.16 -16.30
CA PHE A 255 6.62 9.87 -16.05
C PHE A 255 6.31 8.91 -17.21
N PHE A 256 7.32 8.63 -18.05
CA PHE A 256 7.28 8.09 -19.44
C PHE A 256 6.61 6.72 -19.66
N THR A 257 5.96 6.14 -18.66
CA THR A 257 5.11 4.97 -18.86
C THR A 257 3.68 5.44 -19.10
N GLN A 258 3.10 5.10 -20.25
CA GLN A 258 1.70 5.34 -20.68
C GLN A 258 0.60 4.95 -19.65
N THR A 259 0.97 4.51 -18.45
CA THR A 259 0.16 4.07 -17.32
C THR A 259 0.22 4.99 -16.09
N PHE A 260 1.18 5.91 -16.00
CA PHE A 260 1.33 6.85 -14.88
C PHE A 260 1.11 8.29 -15.39
N GLY A 261 0.27 9.06 -14.70
CA GLY A 261 0.01 10.46 -15.02
C GLY A 261 1.04 11.42 -14.40
N VAL A 262 0.74 12.72 -14.45
CA VAL A 262 1.46 13.75 -13.70
C VAL A 262 1.28 13.47 -12.19
N CYS A 263 2.38 13.46 -11.43
CA CYS A 263 2.33 13.37 -9.97
C CYS A 263 1.75 14.67 -9.44
N GLY A 264 0.57 14.60 -8.83
CA GLY A 264 -0.21 15.76 -8.43
C GLY A 264 -1.49 15.28 -7.76
N SER A 265 -1.35 14.85 -6.50
CA SER A 265 -2.47 14.38 -5.70
C SER A 265 -2.87 15.42 -4.68
N ASP A 266 -3.83 16.27 -5.04
CA ASP A 266 -4.55 17.12 -4.09
C ASP A 266 -6.06 16.94 -4.29
N LEU A 267 -6.79 16.88 -3.17
CA LEU A 267 -8.21 17.16 -3.10
C LEU A 267 -8.36 18.44 -2.28
N TYR A 268 -8.36 19.57 -2.98
CA TYR A 268 -8.97 20.80 -2.49
C TYR A 268 -9.82 21.35 -3.64
N ASP A 269 -10.90 20.63 -3.97
CA ASP A 269 -12.07 21.30 -4.55
C ASP A 269 -12.80 21.94 -3.36
N GLU A 270 -12.35 23.12 -2.96
CA GLU A 270 -13.27 24.08 -2.35
C GLU A 270 -14.09 24.69 -3.48
N ASN A 271 -15.24 24.07 -3.76
CA ASN A 271 -16.43 24.67 -4.37
C ASN A 271 -17.66 23.83 -4.00
#